data_AF-A0A5A8ANS0-F1
#
_entry.id   AF-A0A5A8ANS0-F1
#
_cell.length_a   1.000
_cell.length_b   1.000
_cell.length_c   1.000
_cell.angle_alpha   90.00
_cell.angle_beta   90.00
_cell.angle_gamma   90.00
#
_symmetry.space_group_name_H-M   'P 1'
#
loop_
_entity.id
_entity.type
_entity.pdbx_description
1 polymer ?
#
loop_
_entity_poly.entity_id
_entity_poly.type
_entity_poly.pdbx_seq_one_letter_code
_entity_poly.pdbx_strand_id
1 'polypeptide(L)'
;MKKIIIYSAPVAISLIWLIFTGHTFNPFVLKGPDFLRFYLILLFGFYASVLILKISGEAFSKAAFYGMIFIFILGVLKLIRGMVLEKPVGFLMLILILEFIVLMIIKQSHVNLFKKQKFPDGFKK
;
A
#
# COMPACT_ATOMS: atom_id res chain seq x y z
N MET A 1 -0.14 -11.35 -16.55
CA MET A 1 -0.14 -9.92 -16.92
C MET A 1 -1.41 -9.18 -16.48
N LYS A 2 -2.62 -9.77 -16.59
CA LYS A 2 -3.89 -9.14 -16.12
C LYS A 2 -3.87 -8.62 -14.68
N LYS A 3 -3.18 -9.32 -13.77
CA LYS A 3 -3.10 -8.96 -12.35
C LYS A 3 -2.45 -7.59 -12.10
N ILE A 4 -1.42 -7.23 -12.87
CA ILE A 4 -0.69 -5.96 -12.71
C ILE A 4 -1.61 -4.78 -13.05
N ILE A 5 -2.49 -4.96 -14.05
CA ILE A 5 -3.44 -3.93 -14.48
C ILE A 5 -4.39 -3.56 -13.33
N ILE A 6 -4.87 -4.56 -12.58
CA ILE A 6 -5.80 -4.33 -11.46
C ILE A 6 -5.10 -3.58 -10.32
N TYR A 7 -3.83 -3.89 -10.02
CA TYR A 7 -3.07 -3.14 -9.01
C TYR A 7 -2.69 -1.73 -9.46
N SER A 8 -2.63 -1.47 -10.78
CA SER A 8 -2.32 -0.16 -11.34
C SER A 8 -3.53 0.79 -11.41
N ALA A 9 -4.76 0.27 -11.41
CA ALA A 9 -5.97 1.09 -11.48
C ALA A 9 -6.09 2.10 -10.31
N PRO A 10 -5.85 1.72 -9.04
CA PRO A 10 -5.81 2.66 -7.92
C PRO A 10 -4.78 3.76 -8.08
N VAL A 11 -3.60 3.41 -8.62
CA VAL A 11 -2.52 4.37 -8.89
C VAL A 11 -3.00 5.38 -9.95
N ALA A 12 -3.58 4.90 -11.05
CA ALA A 12 -4.13 5.76 -12.09
C ALA A 12 -5.25 6.66 -11.56
N ILE A 13 -6.19 6.13 -10.78
CA ILE A 13 -7.29 6.91 -10.17
C ILE A 13 -6.73 8.00 -9.24
N SER A 14 -5.73 7.66 -8.42
CA SER A 14 -5.08 8.64 -7.54
C SER A 14 -4.36 9.74 -8.31
N LEU A 15 -3.72 9.40 -9.43
CA LEU A 15 -3.06 10.37 -10.32
C LEU A 15 -4.06 11.26 -11.06
N ILE A 16 -5.19 10.70 -11.49
CA ILE A 16 -6.28 11.49 -12.08
C ILE A 16 -6.79 12.50 -11.07
N TRP A 17 -7.04 12.08 -9.82
CA TRP A 17 -7.43 13.00 -8.75
C TRP A 17 -6.38 14.10 -8.51
N LEU A 18 -5.10 13.73 -8.53
CA LEU A 18 -3.98 14.67 -8.37
C LEU A 18 -3.96 15.74 -9.49
N ILE A 19 -4.24 15.36 -10.74
CA ILE A 19 -4.26 16.27 -11.89
C ILE A 19 -5.49 17.20 -11.83
N PHE A 20 -6.67 16.65 -11.57
CA PHE A 20 -7.92 17.42 -11.59
C PHE A 20 -8.09 18.34 -10.39
N THR A 21 -7.65 17.93 -9.20
CA THR A 21 -7.87 18.68 -7.96
C THR A 21 -6.59 19.36 -7.48
N GLY A 22 -5.44 18.72 -7.65
CA GLY A 22 -4.15 19.26 -7.20
C GLY A 22 -3.45 20.14 -8.23
N HIS A 23 -3.94 20.17 -9.49
CA HIS A 23 -3.30 20.86 -10.63
C HIS A 23 -1.79 20.58 -10.73
N THR A 24 -1.36 19.39 -10.32
CA THR A 24 0.05 19.00 -10.27
C THR A 24 0.20 17.54 -10.65
N PHE A 25 1.38 17.18 -11.17
CA PHE A 25 1.77 15.78 -11.35
C PHE A 25 2.60 15.27 -10.17
N ASN A 26 3.00 16.14 -9.24
CA ASN A 26 3.87 15.80 -8.14
C ASN A 26 3.09 15.73 -6.81
N PRO A 27 2.83 14.53 -6.25
CA PRO A 27 2.06 14.38 -5.02
C PRO A 27 2.77 15.01 -3.81
N PHE A 28 4.10 15.19 -3.86
CA PHE A 28 4.85 15.77 -2.75
C PHE A 28 4.65 17.29 -2.63
N VAL A 29 4.18 17.96 -3.68
CA VAL A 29 3.90 19.40 -3.71
C VAL A 29 2.57 19.74 -3.02
N LEU A 30 1.66 18.77 -2.89
CA LEU A 30 0.37 18.97 -2.22
C LEU A 30 0.53 19.49 -0.78
N LYS A 31 -0.40 20.34 -0.35
CA LYS A 31 -0.51 20.76 1.05
C LYS A 31 -0.88 19.55 1.93
N GLY A 32 -0.60 19.62 3.23
CA GLY A 32 -0.80 18.50 4.16
C GLY A 32 -2.17 17.81 4.05
N PRO A 33 -3.30 18.56 4.14
CA PRO A 33 -4.64 17.98 4.01
C PRO A 33 -4.92 17.34 2.65
N ASP A 34 -4.47 17.97 1.56
CA ASP A 34 -4.69 17.47 0.20
C ASP A 34 -3.86 16.22 -0.07
N PHE A 35 -2.62 16.18 0.45
CA PHE A 35 -1.80 14.98 0.42
C PHE A 35 -2.47 13.84 1.17
N LEU A 36 -3.03 14.12 2.35
CA LEU A 36 -3.70 13.10 3.15
C LEU A 36 -4.90 12.53 2.39
N ARG A 37 -5.70 13.37 1.71
CA ARG A 37 -6.80 12.92 0.84
C ARG A 37 -6.31 12.07 -0.32
N PHE A 38 -5.30 12.53 -1.05
CA PHE A 38 -4.65 11.75 -2.12
C PHE A 38 -4.20 10.38 -1.62
N TYR A 39 -3.49 10.38 -0.48
CA TYR A 39 -2.93 9.17 0.11
C TYR A 39 -4.01 8.20 0.57
N LEU A 40 -5.11 8.70 1.17
CA LEU A 40 -6.25 7.87 1.54
C LEU A 40 -6.94 7.27 0.31
N ILE A 41 -7.14 8.04 -0.76
CA ILE A 41 -7.72 7.53 -2.02
C ILE A 41 -6.84 6.41 -2.60
N LEU A 42 -5.53 6.64 -2.66
CA LEU A 42 -4.57 5.65 -3.13
C LEU A 42 -4.58 4.39 -2.26
N LEU A 43 -4.55 4.56 -0.94
CA LEU A 43 -4.55 3.49 0.04
C LEU A 43 -5.82 2.64 -0.04
N PHE A 44 -6.99 3.27 0.09
CA PHE A 44 -8.27 2.57 0.03
C PHE A 44 -8.49 1.92 -1.33
N GLY A 45 -8.18 2.62 -2.42
CA GLY A 45 -8.28 2.07 -3.76
C GLY A 45 -7.41 0.82 -3.92
N PHE A 46 -6.16 0.88 -3.46
CA PHE A 46 -5.23 -0.25 -3.57
C PHE A 46 -5.68 -1.45 -2.76
N TYR A 47 -6.01 -1.25 -1.48
CA TYR A 47 -6.48 -2.33 -0.63
C TYR A 47 -7.83 -2.91 -1.09
N ALA A 48 -8.74 -2.09 -1.63
CA ALA A 48 -9.97 -2.57 -2.25
C ALA A 48 -9.69 -3.45 -3.47
N SER A 49 -8.77 -3.05 -4.37
CA SER A 49 -8.36 -3.87 -5.50
C SER A 49 -7.74 -5.19 -5.06
N VAL A 50 -6.90 -5.19 -4.02
CA VAL A 50 -6.34 -6.41 -3.42
C VAL A 50 -7.44 -7.32 -2.87
N LEU A 51 -8.43 -6.75 -2.18
CA LEU A 51 -9.53 -7.49 -1.57
C LEU A 51 -10.45 -8.12 -2.63
N ILE A 52 -10.79 -7.39 -3.69
CA ILE A 52 -11.55 -7.90 -4.83
C ILE A 52 -10.81 -9.09 -5.46
N LEU A 53 -9.50 -8.97 -5.67
CA LEU A 53 -8.71 -10.05 -6.26
C LEU A 53 -8.67 -11.30 -5.37
N LYS A 54 -8.63 -11.11 -4.05
CA LYS A 54 -8.69 -12.19 -3.07
C LYS A 54 -10.04 -12.90 -3.08
N ILE A 55 -11.15 -12.16 -3.19
CA ILE A 55 -12.50 -12.73 -3.30
C ILE A 55 -12.66 -13.57 -4.57
N SER A 56 -12.04 -13.14 -5.68
CA SER A 56 -12.00 -13.90 -6.94
C SER A 56 -11.18 -15.20 -6.86
N GLY A 57 -10.75 -15.63 -5.67
CA GLY A 57 -10.00 -16.85 -5.44
C GLY A 57 -8.51 -16.76 -5.83
N GLU A 58 -8.02 -15.56 -6.15
CA GLU A 58 -6.63 -15.40 -6.52
C GLU A 58 -5.73 -15.24 -5.29
N ALA A 59 -4.62 -15.99 -5.28
CA ALA A 59 -3.61 -15.89 -4.24
C ALA A 59 -2.94 -14.50 -4.24
N PHE A 60 -2.56 -14.06 -3.03
CA PHE A 60 -1.83 -12.81 -2.83
C PHE A 60 -0.52 -12.84 -3.64
N SER A 61 -0.42 -11.93 -4.60
CA SER A 61 0.69 -11.94 -5.56
C SER A 61 1.86 -11.11 -5.03
N LYS A 62 3.08 -11.44 -5.49
CA LYS A 62 4.27 -10.59 -5.22
C LYS A 62 4.04 -9.13 -5.63
N ALA A 63 3.28 -8.88 -6.70
CA ALA A 63 2.95 -7.53 -7.16
C ALA A 63 2.11 -6.73 -6.14
N ALA A 64 1.17 -7.38 -5.44
CA ALA A 64 0.41 -6.75 -4.37
C ALA A 64 1.33 -6.30 -3.23
N PHE A 65 2.27 -7.17 -2.84
CA PHE A 65 3.25 -6.87 -1.80
C PHE A 65 4.14 -5.68 -2.18
N TYR A 66 4.66 -5.65 -3.42
CA TYR A 66 5.44 -4.51 -3.91
C TYR A 66 4.62 -3.22 -3.95
N GLY A 67 3.33 -3.29 -4.31
CA GLY A 67 2.43 -2.13 -4.28
C GLY A 67 2.22 -1.59 -2.86
N MET A 68 2.03 -2.46 -1.85
CA MET A 68 1.93 -2.02 -0.45
C MET A 68 3.22 -1.33 0.02
N ILE A 69 4.38 -1.90 -0.31
CA ILE A 69 5.68 -1.27 0.01
C ILE A 69 5.80 0.09 -0.67
N PHE A 70 5.39 0.21 -1.93
CA PHE A 70 5.44 1.47 -2.67
C PHE A 70 4.57 2.56 -2.01
N ILE A 71 3.34 2.24 -1.63
CA ILE A 71 2.45 3.17 -0.92
C ILE A 71 3.05 3.57 0.43
N PHE A 72 3.57 2.61 1.18
CA PHE A 72 4.24 2.87 2.45
C PHE A 72 5.42 3.84 2.29
N ILE A 73 6.29 3.62 1.30
CA ILE A 73 7.42 4.51 1.00
C ILE A 73 6.94 5.93 0.66
N LEU A 74 5.89 6.08 -0.15
CA LEU A 74 5.32 7.40 -0.47
C LEU A 74 4.86 8.15 0.78
N GLY A 75 4.19 7.46 1.70
CA GLY A 75 3.76 8.05 2.97
C GLY A 75 4.94 8.46 3.85
N VAL A 76 5.97 7.60 3.98
CA VAL A 76 7.19 7.90 4.75
C VAL A 76 7.92 9.12 4.18
N LEU A 77 8.08 9.22 2.87
CA LEU A 77 8.73 10.37 2.23
C LEU A 77 8.00 11.69 2.55
N LYS A 78 6.66 11.67 2.56
CA LYS A 78 5.89 12.85 2.98
C LYS A 78 6.02 13.11 4.48
N LEU A 79 6.05 12.08 5.31
CA LEU A 79 6.22 12.21 6.76
C LEU A 79 7.54 12.92 7.09
N ILE A 80 8.64 12.48 6.49
CA ILE A 80 9.97 13.11 6.65
C ILE A 80 9.90 14.59 6.28
N ARG A 81 9.31 14.89 5.11
CA ARG A 81 9.15 16.29 4.67
C ARG A 81 8.29 17.10 5.62
N GLY A 82 7.18 16.55 6.11
CA GLY A 82 6.29 17.23 7.06
C GLY A 82 6.96 17.50 8.41
N MET A 83 7.80 16.57 8.89
CA MET A 83 8.61 16.76 10.10
C MET A 83 9.66 17.87 9.94
N VAL A 84 10.37 17.89 8.81
CA VAL A 84 11.38 18.93 8.52
C VAL A 84 10.74 20.32 8.43
N LEU A 85 9.50 20.40 7.95
CA LEU A 85 8.73 21.65 7.85
C LEU A 85 7.93 21.98 9.13
N GLU A 86 8.16 21.25 10.24
CA GLU A 86 7.47 21.39 11.54
C GLU A 86 5.93 21.41 11.41
N LYS A 87 5.40 20.72 10.41
CA LYS A 87 3.95 20.62 10.18
C LYS A 87 3.36 19.48 11.01
N PRO A 88 2.12 19.61 11.48
CA PRO A 88 1.44 18.53 12.17
C PRO A 88 1.23 17.35 11.20
N VAL A 89 1.84 16.20 11.53
CA VAL A 89 1.78 14.97 10.73
C VAL A 89 1.17 13.78 11.48
N GLY A 90 0.50 14.02 12.60
CA GLY A 90 -0.03 12.96 13.47
C GLY A 90 -0.93 11.96 12.75
N PHE A 91 -1.88 12.43 11.93
CA PHE A 91 -2.75 11.53 11.16
C PHE A 91 -1.98 10.64 10.17
N LEU A 92 -0.99 11.20 9.47
CA LEU A 92 -0.18 10.43 8.54
C LEU A 92 0.66 9.38 9.28
N MET A 93 1.19 9.72 10.45
CA MET A 93 1.94 8.81 11.31
C MET A 93 1.06 7.62 11.75
N LEU A 94 -0.17 7.87 12.20
CA LEU A 94 -1.11 6.80 12.59
C LEU A 94 -1.41 5.85 11.44
N ILE A 95 -1.62 6.38 10.23
CA ILE A 95 -1.90 5.54 9.05
C ILE A 95 -0.67 4.69 8.69
N LEU A 96 0.53 5.27 8.74
CA LEU A 96 1.76 4.54 8.47
C LEU A 96 2.01 3.41 9.47
N ILE A 97 1.75 3.64 10.76
CA ILE A 97 1.85 2.59 11.78
C ILE A 97 0.91 1.43 11.44
N LEU A 98 -0.34 1.73 11.04
CA LEU A 98 -1.31 0.71 10.65
C LEU A 98 -0.86 -0.06 9.41
N GLU A 99 -0.39 0.62 8.37
CA GLU A 99 0.17 -0.03 7.17
C GLU A 99 1.34 -0.94 7.50
N PHE A 100 2.24 -0.51 8.38
CA PHE A 100 3.39 -1.30 8.80
C PHE A 100 2.97 -2.60 9.50
N ILE A 101 1.99 -2.54 10.39
CA ILE A 101 1.42 -3.72 11.05
C ILE A 101 0.86 -4.70 10.02
N VAL A 102 0.07 -4.20 9.06
CA VAL A 102 -0.53 -5.02 7.99
C VAL A 102 0.56 -5.70 7.15
N LEU A 103 1.61 -4.96 6.77
CA LEU A 103 2.78 -5.51 6.05
C LEU A 103 3.46 -6.64 6.83
N MET A 104 3.64 -6.49 8.14
CA MET A 104 4.25 -7.53 8.98
C MET A 104 3.39 -8.81 9.02
N ILE A 105 2.07 -8.68 9.20
CA ILE A 105 1.13 -9.81 9.25
C ILE A 105 1.14 -10.58 7.91
N ILE A 106 1.11 -9.87 6.79
CA ILE A 106 1.14 -10.47 5.44
C ILE A 106 2.48 -11.18 5.20
N LYS A 107 3.60 -10.54 5.56
CA LYS A 107 4.94 -11.14 5.43
C LYS A 107 5.04 -12.43 6.24
N GLN A 108 4.59 -12.43 7.50
CA GLN A 108 4.62 -13.62 8.36
C GLN A 108 3.77 -14.76 7.80
N SER A 109 2.60 -14.44 7.23
CA SER A 109 1.73 -15.42 6.58
C SER A 109 2.39 -16.08 5.37
N HIS A 110 3.09 -15.30 4.52
CA HIS A 110 3.85 -15.83 3.39
C HIS A 110 5.05 -16.69 3.81
N VAL A 111 5.78 -16.28 4.86
CA VAL A 111 6.93 -17.04 5.38
C VAL A 111 6.49 -18.38 5.97
N ASN A 112 5.37 -18.41 6.71
CA ASN A 112 4.82 -19.64 7.29
C ASN A 112 4.34 -20.63 6.23
N LEU A 113 3.75 -20.15 5.13
CA LEU A 113 3.38 -21.00 3.98
C LEU A 113 4.61 -21.62 3.29
N PHE A 114 5.68 -20.84 3.10
CA PHE A 114 6.93 -21.34 2.52
C PHE A 114 7.61 -22.39 3.41
N LYS A 115 7.51 -22.24 4.73
CA LYS A 115 8.05 -23.21 5.70
C LYS A 115 7.26 -24.53 5.68
N LYS A 116 5.93 -24.47 5.54
CA LYS A 116 5.06 -25.65 5.44
C LYS A 116 5.26 -26.42 4.12
N GLN A 117 5.61 -25.73 3.03
CA GLN A 117 5.91 -26.38 1.75
C GLN A 117 7.29 -27.05 1.72
N LYS A 118 8.25 -26.58 2.53
CA LYS A 118 9.59 -27.17 2.64
C LYS A 118 9.64 -28.42 3.53
N PHE A 119 8.62 -28.62 4.36
CA PHE A 119 8.41 -29.82 5.17
C PHE A 119 6.96 -30.27 5.02
N PRO A 120 6.59 -30.95 3.91
CA PRO A 120 5.33 -31.68 3.90
C PRO A 120 5.36 -32.67 5.07
N ASP A 121 4.22 -32.81 5.76
CA ASP A 121 3.99 -33.55 6.99
C ASP A 121 4.25 -35.08 6.85
N GLY A 122 5.46 -35.46 6.44
CA GLY A 122 5.88 -36.81 6.05
C GLY A 122 7.11 -37.33 6.81
N PHE A 123 7.45 -36.73 7.95
CA PHE A 123 8.45 -37.25 8.89
C PHE A 123 7.90 -37.23 10.31
N LYS A 124 6.77 -37.89 10.51
CA LYS A 124 6.46 -38.58 11.77
C LYS A 124 6.28 -40.05 11.43
N LYS A 125 7.38 -40.78 11.49
CA LYS A 125 7.37 -42.21 11.78
C LYS A 125 7.78 -42.35 13.23
#